data_AF-A0A961SST0-F1
#
_entry.id   AF-A0A961SST0-F1
#
_cell.length_a   1.000
_cell.length_b   1.000
_cell.length_c   1.000
_cell.angle_alpha   90.00
_cell.angle_beta   90.00
_cell.angle_gamma   90.00
#
_symmetry.space_group_name_H-M   'P 1'
#
loop_
_entity.id
_entity.type
_entity.pdbx_description
1 polymer ?
#
loop_
_entity_poly.entity_id
_entity_poly.type
_entity_poly.pdbx_seq_one_letter_code
_entity_poly.pdbx_strand_id
1 'polypeptide(L)' 'PSEAPRCGGRHMAVIVTARQLALEGSAAFRLNPHGKGVSIRHAINRPYRPWHRHRKWSRAARGLEEWKPEARD' A
#
# COMPACT_ATOMS: atom_id res chain seq x y z
N PRO A 1 37.58 4.19 -18.36
CA PRO A 1 37.14 2.96 -17.65
C PRO A 1 36.01 3.29 -16.66
N SER A 2 34.81 2.74 -16.89
CA SER A 2 33.69 2.90 -15.96
C SER A 2 33.98 2.12 -14.69
N GLU A 3 34.12 2.82 -13.57
CA GLU A 3 34.30 2.25 -12.24
C GLU A 3 33.14 1.27 -11.93
N ALA A 4 33.46 0.05 -11.50
CA ALA A 4 32.45 -0.93 -11.11
C ALA A 4 31.60 -0.36 -9.94
N PRO A 5 30.28 -0.60 -9.91
CA PRO A 5 29.44 -0.09 -8.83
C PRO A 5 29.93 -0.66 -7.49
N ARG A 6 30.35 0.22 -6.59
CA ARG A 6 30.79 -0.14 -5.24
C ARG A 6 29.60 -0.78 -4.51
N CYS A 7 29.79 -1.95 -3.89
CA CYS A 7 28.78 -2.53 -3.01
C CYS A 7 28.46 -1.53 -1.89
N GLY A 8 27.19 -1.14 -1.75
CA GLY A 8 26.75 -0.19 -0.74
C GLY A 8 27.09 -0.70 0.67
N GLY A 9 27.63 0.18 1.52
CA GLY A 9 27.93 -0.16 2.91
C GLY A 9 26.68 -0.63 3.67
N ARG A 10 26.87 -1.34 4.79
CA ARG A 10 25.81 -2.01 5.59
C ARG A 10 24.64 -1.09 6.01
N HIS A 11 24.81 0.23 5.92
CA HIS A 11 23.83 1.27 6.28
C HIS A 11 23.07 1.87 5.08
N MET A 12 23.29 1.37 3.87
CA MET A 12 22.67 1.89 2.63
C MET A 12 21.55 0.98 2.09
N ALA A 13 20.90 0.20 2.96
CA ALA A 13 19.76 -0.63 2.59
C ALA A 13 18.44 0.08 2.87
N VAL A 14 17.53 0.09 1.89
CA VAL A 14 16.15 0.50 2.13
C VAL A 14 15.34 -0.72 2.56
N ILE A 15 14.74 -0.63 3.73
CA ILE A 15 13.99 -1.73 4.35
C ILE A 15 12.50 -1.51 4.15
N VAL A 16 11.83 -2.51 3.58
CA VAL A 16 10.36 -2.57 3.52
C VAL A 16 9.90 -3.67 4.47
N THR A 17 9.06 -3.30 5.42
CA THR A 17 8.54 -4.20 6.46
C THR A 17 7.25 -4.89 6.01
N ALA A 18 6.95 -6.04 6.63
CA ALA A 18 5.67 -6.72 6.44
C ALA A 18 4.47 -5.82 6.76
N ARG A 19 4.60 -4.96 7.78
CA ARG A 19 3.58 -3.96 8.13
C ARG A 19 3.34 -2.95 7.01
N GLN A 20 4.40 -2.46 6.35
CA GLN A 20 4.26 -1.56 5.21
C GLN A 20 3.55 -2.25 4.05
N LEU A 21 3.90 -3.49 3.72
CA LEU A 21 3.21 -4.25 2.67
C LEU A 21 1.72 -4.50 2.99
N ALA A 22 1.38 -4.75 4.26
CA ALA A 22 -0.01 -4.93 4.67
C ALA A 22 -0.85 -3.65 4.52
N LEU A 23 -0.25 -2.48 4.75
CA LEU A 23 -0.94 -1.19 4.69
C LEU A 23 -0.91 -0.54 3.29
N GLU A 24 0.17 -0.73 2.55
CA GLU A 24 0.46 -0.02 1.29
C GLU A 24 0.36 -0.96 0.07
N GLY A 25 0.12 -2.25 0.29
CA GLY A 25 0.02 -3.25 -0.75
C GLY A 25 1.39 -3.67 -1.30
N SER A 26 1.41 -4.20 -2.52
CA SER A 26 2.66 -4.60 -3.18
C SER A 26 3.58 -3.40 -3.41
N ALA A 27 4.90 -3.66 -3.39
CA ALA A 27 5.94 -2.66 -3.59
C ALA A 27 6.72 -2.97 -4.88
N ALA A 28 6.93 -1.95 -5.71
CA ALA A 28 7.82 -1.99 -6.87
C ALA A 28 9.11 -1.25 -6.55
N PHE A 29 10.25 -1.93 -6.71
CA PHE A 29 11.58 -1.37 -6.51
C PHE A 29 12.22 -1.07 -7.87
N ARG A 30 12.73 0.14 -8.06
CA ARG A 30 13.58 0.46 -9.22
C ARG A 30 14.95 0.91 -8.76
N LEU A 31 15.96 0.16 -9.20
CA LEU A 31 17.36 0.45 -8.93
C LEU A 31 17.86 1.47 -9.95
N ASN A 32 18.57 2.51 -9.50
CA ASN A 32 19.25 3.42 -10.41
C ASN A 32 20.46 2.71 -11.01
N PRO A 33 20.63 2.68 -12.36
CA PRO A 33 21.75 2.02 -13.01
C PRO A 33 23.12 2.58 -12.62
N HIS A 34 23.18 3.81 -12.09
CA HIS A 34 24.41 4.44 -11.59
C HIS A 34 24.61 4.26 -10.07
N GLY A 35 23.87 3.38 -9.42
CA GLY A 35 24.03 3.09 -7.99
C GLY A 35 23.59 4.22 -7.04
N LYS A 36 22.94 5.26 -7.56
CA LYS A 36 22.53 6.46 -6.78
C LYS A 36 21.28 6.26 -5.90
N GLY A 37 20.85 5.03 -5.66
CA GLY A 37 19.73 4.70 -4.77
C GLY A 37 18.64 3.85 -5.42
N VAL A 38 17.58 3.60 -4.62
CA VAL A 38 16.39 2.83 -5.01
C VAL A 38 15.16 3.71 -4.88
N SER A 39 14.29 3.70 -5.89
CA SER A 39 12.95 4.28 -5.79
C SER A 39 11.93 3.19 -5.49
N ILE A 40 11.02 3.46 -4.56
CA ILE A 40 9.97 2.52 -4.16
C ILE A 40 8.62 3.13 -4.53
N ARG A 41 7.75 2.33 -5.14
CA ARG A 41 6.34 2.67 -5.36
C ARG A 41 5.44 1.58 -4.81
N HIS A 42 4.50 1.95 -3.94
CA HIS A 42 3.49 1.04 -3.42
C HIS A 42 2.21 1.07 -4.26
N ALA A 43 1.48 -0.03 -4.30
CA ALA A 43 0.24 -0.17 -5.07
C ALA A 43 -0.94 0.62 -4.48
N ILE A 44 -0.93 0.89 -3.17
CA ILE A 44 -1.97 1.64 -2.47
C ILE A 44 -1.40 2.99 -2.06
N ASN A 45 -1.90 4.06 -2.69
CA ASN A 45 -1.57 5.43 -2.29
C ASN A 45 -2.60 5.96 -1.27
N ARG A 46 -2.16 6.85 -0.37
CA ARG A 46 -3.03 7.57 0.54
C ARG A 46 -3.56 8.86 -0.13
N PRO A 47 -4.82 9.27 0.13
CA PRO A 47 -5.78 8.69 1.07
C PRO A 47 -6.32 7.33 0.62
N TYR A 48 -6.43 6.41 1.59
CA TYR A 48 -6.81 5.01 1.41
C TYR A 48 -8.09 4.92 0.56
N ARG A 49 -7.96 4.49 -0.70
CA ARG A 49 -9.02 3.99 -1.60
C ARG A 49 -10.40 4.67 -1.40
N PRO A 50 -10.77 5.69 -2.19
CA PRO A 50 -12.00 6.48 -1.97
C PRO A 50 -13.28 5.67 -1.72
N TRP A 51 -13.42 4.49 -2.32
CA TRP A 51 -14.56 3.60 -2.09
C TRP A 51 -14.60 2.97 -0.69
N HIS A 52 -13.50 2.88 0.07
CA HIS A 52 -13.56 2.53 1.50
C HIS A 52 -14.30 3.59 2.31
N ARG A 53 -14.29 4.85 1.86
CA ARG A 53 -15.14 5.90 2.44
C ARG A 53 -16.61 5.55 2.28
N HIS A 54 -16.99 4.79 1.24
CA HIS A 54 -18.37 4.37 1.02
C HIS A 54 -18.86 3.36 2.07
N ARG A 55 -17.97 2.49 2.57
CA ARG A 55 -18.32 1.50 3.61
C ARG A 55 -18.87 2.15 4.88
N LYS A 56 -18.43 3.38 5.22
CA LYS A 56 -18.93 4.09 6.41
C LYS A 56 -20.43 4.37 6.38
N TRP A 57 -21.02 4.48 5.19
CA TRP A 57 -22.46 4.75 5.04
C TRP A 57 -23.31 3.47 5.01
N SER A 58 -22.71 2.28 4.97
CA SER A 58 -23.44 1.00 5.03
C SER A 58 -24.18 0.82 6.35
N ARG A 59 -25.25 0.02 6.37
CA ARG A 59 -25.98 -0.38 7.58
C ARG A 59 -25.05 -1.11 8.57
N ALA A 60 -24.21 -2.01 8.06
CA ALA A 60 -23.23 -2.74 8.86
C ALA A 60 -22.26 -1.80 9.61
N ALA A 61 -21.78 -0.74 8.96
CA ALA A 61 -20.90 0.24 9.62
C ALA A 61 -21.60 1.08 10.71
N ARG A 62 -22.94 1.08 10.72
CA ARG A 62 -23.76 1.75 11.75
C ARG A 62 -24.28 0.77 12.81
N GLY A 63 -23.84 -0.50 12.78
CA GLY A 63 -24.34 -1.53 13.70
C GLY A 63 -25.80 -1.91 13.48
N LEU A 64 -26.36 -1.62 12.29
CA LEU A 64 -27.73 -1.96 11.96
C LEU A 64 -27.79 -3.35 11.30
N GLU A 65 -28.82 -4.13 11.63
CA GLU A 65 -29.09 -5.42 10.99
C GLU A 65 -29.27 -5.27 9.47
N GLU A 66 -29.16 -6.38 8.74
CA GLU A 66 -29.48 -6.44 7.31
C GLU A 66 -30.91 -5.94 7.06
N TRP A 67 -31.12 -5.21 5.95
CA TRP A 67 -32.45 -4.72 5.61
C TRP A 67 -33.32 -5.91 5.20
N LYS A 68 -34.51 -6.01 5.80
CA LYS A 68 -35.50 -7.02 5.48
C LYS A 68 -36.71 -6.31 4.85
N PRO A 69 -37.22 -6.77 3.69
CA PRO A 69 -38.46 -6.24 3.15
C PRO A 69 -39.60 -6.54 4.11
N GLU A 70 -40.50 -5.57 4.31
CA GLU A 70 -41.77 -5.83 5.00
C GLU A 70 -42.59 -6.81 4.16
N ALA A 71 -43.15 -7.83 4.80
CA ALA A 71 -44.08 -8.73 4.15
C ALA A 71 -45.28 -7.88 3.69
N ARG A 72 -45.54 -7.86 2.38
CA ARG A 72 -46.76 -7.25 1.85
C ARG A 72 -47.88 -8.26 2.05
N ASP A 73 -48.85 -7.90 2.88
CA ASP A 73 -50.16 -8.56 2.98
C ASP A 73 -51.00 -8.37 1.70
#